data_AF-A0A2A5KKA8-F1
#
_entry.id   AF-A0A2A5KKA8-F1
#
_cell.length_a   1.000
_cell.length_b   1.000
_cell.length_c   1.000
_cell.angle_alpha   90.00
_cell.angle_beta   90.00
_cell.angle_gamma   90.00
#
_symmetry.space_group_name_H-M   'P 1'
#
loop_
_entity.id
_entity.type
_entity.pdbx_description
1 polymer ?
#
loop_
_entity_poly.entity_id
_entity_poly.type
_entity_poly.pdbx_seq_one_letter_code
_entity_poly.pdbx_strand_id
1 'polypeptide(L)'
;MVRAYLFLTFVAALSLLPCLSASAQEPVRLEATVTGAPAADGASIQLRFKDLENDSVVTTSDASLRQVVKQLSAGDQVVVTVNDSKNPENLQSAFVKHIKISPFSAIASVVLSAGAILLLVRMLGARPLGLVKGEDGRFSKSKIQMGLWFLVVFSTYLGITALRVWYLGGGFFGGVNIPTNLLLLTGLSAFTFGAAKAVTSQKMDNAAVAAAPAPGAVGPAPATPKPKAEDAKMSDLFKNDGGDFDLGDTQMMVITFIVVMLFIGSSVVFLQDLTAHATITMPDVDTTLLSIFGLGQGAYLFKKVASKPGDG
;
A
#
# COMPACT_ATOMS: atom_id res chain seq x y z
N MET A 1 85.49 18.84 -30.03
CA MET A 1 84.85 20.16 -29.95
C MET A 1 84.36 20.55 -31.36
N VAL A 2 83.04 20.79 -31.51
CA VAL A 2 82.36 21.63 -32.55
C VAL A 2 82.45 21.13 -34.03
N ARG A 3 81.45 20.42 -34.59
CA ARG A 3 80.19 20.83 -35.31
C ARG A 3 80.35 21.23 -36.81
N ALA A 4 79.64 20.53 -37.72
CA ALA A 4 78.87 21.03 -38.90
C ALA A 4 78.46 19.83 -39.81
N TYR A 5 77.23 19.29 -39.75
CA TYR A 5 75.97 19.67 -40.46
C TYR A 5 76.01 19.58 -42.00
N LEU A 6 75.37 18.54 -42.56
CA LEU A 6 74.47 18.63 -43.71
C LEU A 6 73.62 17.35 -43.77
N PHE A 7 72.34 17.42 -43.37
CA PHE A 7 71.37 16.35 -43.62
C PHE A 7 70.12 16.94 -44.24
N LEU A 8 69.72 16.28 -45.31
CA LEU A 8 68.73 16.63 -46.32
C LEU A 8 67.31 16.52 -45.72
N THR A 9 66.55 17.63 -45.72
CA THR A 9 65.12 17.63 -45.35
C THR A 9 64.27 17.11 -46.52
N PHE A 10 63.67 15.93 -46.33
CA PHE A 10 62.62 15.38 -47.19
C PHE A 10 61.28 15.99 -46.76
N VAL A 11 60.64 16.76 -47.66
CA VAL A 11 59.27 17.27 -47.46
C VAL A 11 58.30 16.19 -47.95
N ALA A 12 57.69 15.45 -47.01
CA ALA A 12 56.57 14.58 -47.31
C ALA A 12 55.29 15.42 -47.39
N ALA A 13 54.71 15.51 -48.59
CA ALA A 13 53.36 16.03 -48.79
C ALA A 13 52.35 15.02 -48.22
N LEU A 14 51.88 15.28 -47.01
CA LEU A 14 50.79 14.54 -46.38
C LEU A 14 49.46 15.07 -46.92
N SER A 15 48.78 14.25 -47.70
CA SER A 15 47.45 14.50 -48.26
C SER A 15 46.41 14.73 -47.16
N LEU A 16 45.86 15.94 -47.13
CA LEU A 16 44.68 16.31 -46.35
C LEU A 16 43.44 15.65 -46.96
N LEU A 17 43.11 14.44 -46.52
CA LEU A 17 41.75 13.91 -46.61
C LEU A 17 40.90 14.62 -45.54
N PRO A 18 39.82 15.33 -45.90
CA PRO A 18 38.85 15.75 -44.90
C PRO A 18 38.16 14.48 -44.38
N CYS A 19 38.53 14.03 -43.19
CA CYS A 19 37.65 13.20 -42.39
C CYS A 19 36.33 13.97 -42.23
N LEU A 20 35.30 13.60 -42.99
CA LEU A 20 33.92 13.85 -42.59
C LEU A 20 33.71 13.06 -41.31
N SER A 21 34.02 13.68 -40.18
CA SER A 21 33.49 13.25 -38.90
C SER A 21 31.98 13.37 -39.02
N ALA A 22 31.29 12.24 -39.22
CA ALA A 22 29.87 12.15 -38.91
C ALA A 22 29.74 12.69 -37.48
N SER A 23 29.04 13.82 -37.32
CA SER A 23 28.75 14.39 -36.01
C SER A 23 28.07 13.28 -35.22
N ALA A 24 28.79 12.68 -34.28
CA ALA A 24 28.21 11.76 -33.32
C ALA A 24 27.23 12.62 -32.51
N GLN A 25 25.95 12.52 -32.88
CA GLN A 25 24.90 13.28 -32.24
C GLN A 25 24.89 12.89 -30.76
N GLU A 26 24.94 13.90 -29.89
CA GLU A 26 25.06 13.64 -28.45
C GLU A 26 23.84 12.87 -27.95
N PRO A 27 24.04 11.90 -27.04
CA PRO A 27 22.94 11.10 -26.52
C PRO A 27 21.92 11.98 -25.80
N VAL A 28 20.64 11.80 -26.15
CA VAL A 28 19.55 12.63 -25.64
C VAL A 28 18.72 11.85 -24.62
N ARG A 29 18.40 12.49 -23.51
CA ARG A 29 17.53 11.94 -22.46
C ARG A 29 16.08 12.33 -22.73
N LEU A 30 15.19 11.34 -22.83
CA LEU A 30 13.77 11.52 -23.17
C LEU A 30 12.86 10.78 -22.17
N GLU A 31 11.65 11.30 -21.98
CA GLU A 31 10.57 10.58 -21.28
C GLU A 31 9.76 9.77 -22.29
N ALA A 32 9.47 8.52 -21.95
CA ALA A 32 8.65 7.63 -22.77
C ALA A 32 7.72 6.77 -21.91
N THR A 33 6.66 6.26 -22.53
CA THR A 33 5.77 5.25 -21.97
C THR A 33 5.97 3.94 -22.71
N VAL A 34 6.10 2.83 -22.00
CA VAL A 34 6.18 1.50 -22.60
C VAL A 34 4.80 1.12 -23.15
N THR A 35 4.67 0.89 -24.45
CA THR A 35 3.37 0.59 -25.08
C THR A 35 3.15 -0.89 -25.36
N GLY A 36 4.23 -1.68 -25.41
CA GLY A 36 4.19 -3.12 -25.65
C GLY A 36 5.11 -3.89 -24.70
N ALA A 37 4.90 -5.20 -24.61
CA ALA A 37 5.80 -6.06 -23.86
C ALA A 37 7.22 -6.01 -24.48
N PRO A 38 8.28 -5.96 -23.66
CA PRO A 38 9.64 -6.11 -24.15
C PRO A 38 9.83 -7.44 -24.89
N ALA A 39 10.77 -7.49 -25.82
CA ALA A 39 11.20 -8.75 -26.41
C ALA A 39 11.67 -9.73 -25.31
N ALA A 40 11.45 -11.04 -25.50
CA ALA A 40 11.78 -12.06 -24.50
C ALA A 40 13.27 -12.07 -24.11
N ASP A 41 14.15 -11.68 -25.04
CA ASP A 41 15.59 -11.55 -24.83
C ASP A 41 16.00 -10.17 -24.26
N GLY A 42 15.05 -9.23 -24.14
CA GLY A 42 15.25 -7.85 -23.70
C GLY A 42 15.91 -6.96 -24.74
N ALA A 43 16.12 -7.43 -25.98
CA ALA A 43 16.89 -6.71 -26.99
C ALA A 43 16.12 -5.55 -27.62
N SER A 44 14.79 -5.53 -27.53
CA SER A 44 13.95 -4.45 -28.03
C SER A 44 12.74 -4.18 -27.14
N ILE A 45 12.24 -2.95 -27.20
CA ILE A 45 11.04 -2.49 -26.49
C ILE A 45 10.31 -1.41 -27.31
N GLN A 46 8.98 -1.42 -27.23
CA GLN A 46 8.13 -0.42 -27.85
C GLN A 46 7.90 0.74 -26.89
N LEU A 47 8.29 1.95 -27.30
CA LEU A 47 8.22 3.15 -26.49
C LEU A 47 7.45 4.25 -27.24
N ARG A 48 6.51 4.88 -26.53
CA ARG A 48 5.90 6.15 -26.95
C ARG A 48 6.59 7.30 -26.25
N PHE A 49 7.39 8.04 -27.00
CA PHE A 49 8.07 9.22 -26.48
C PHE A 49 7.09 10.38 -26.34
N LYS A 50 7.25 11.21 -25.31
CA LYS A 50 6.33 12.31 -25.02
C LYS A 50 6.26 13.36 -26.16
N ASP A 51 7.38 13.58 -26.83
CA ASP A 51 7.54 14.60 -27.86
C ASP A 51 7.44 14.03 -29.30
N LEU A 52 7.13 12.74 -29.45
CA LEU A 52 6.94 12.08 -30.75
C LEU A 52 5.50 11.55 -30.84
N GLU A 53 4.86 11.71 -31.99
CA GLU A 53 3.49 11.24 -32.20
C GLU A 53 3.38 9.70 -32.29
N ASN A 54 4.45 9.03 -32.71
CA ASN A 54 4.43 7.60 -33.00
C ASN A 54 5.22 6.79 -31.98
N ASP A 55 4.80 5.53 -31.83
CA ASP A 55 5.54 4.53 -31.09
C ASP A 55 6.82 4.17 -31.87
N SER A 56 7.95 4.12 -31.17
CA SER A 56 9.23 3.72 -31.73
C SER A 56 9.71 2.43 -31.09
N VAL A 57 10.24 1.53 -31.91
CA VAL A 57 10.92 0.32 -31.45
C VAL A 57 12.38 0.67 -31.23
N VAL A 58 12.83 0.63 -29.98
CA VAL A 58 14.22 0.92 -29.62
C VAL A 58 14.92 -0.38 -29.24
N THR A 59 16.17 -0.52 -29.66
CA THR A 59 16.96 -1.74 -29.47
C THR A 59 18.20 -1.50 -28.61
N THR A 60 18.70 -2.54 -27.94
CA THR A 60 19.98 -2.48 -27.22
C THR A 60 20.80 -3.75 -27.39
N SER A 61 22.11 -3.55 -27.58
CA SER A 61 23.13 -4.61 -27.57
C SER A 61 23.71 -4.85 -26.18
N ASP A 62 23.47 -3.96 -25.20
CA ASP A 62 24.05 -4.05 -23.87
C ASP A 62 23.32 -5.13 -23.03
N ALA A 63 24.05 -6.14 -22.57
CA ALA A 63 23.50 -7.26 -21.81
C ALA A 63 22.89 -6.87 -20.46
N SER A 64 23.43 -5.84 -19.80
CA SER A 64 22.91 -5.31 -18.53
C SER A 64 21.61 -4.54 -18.77
N LEU A 65 21.58 -3.73 -19.84
CA LEU A 65 20.38 -2.97 -20.20
C LEU A 65 19.23 -3.89 -20.62
N ARG A 66 19.51 -5.01 -21.28
CA ARG A 66 18.51 -6.05 -21.57
C ARG A 66 17.81 -6.56 -20.31
N GLN A 67 18.53 -6.68 -19.18
CA GLN A 67 17.91 -7.09 -17.92
C GLN A 67 16.95 -6.04 -17.38
N VAL A 68 17.30 -4.76 -17.49
CA VAL A 68 16.40 -3.65 -17.11
C VAL A 68 15.17 -3.64 -18.02
N VAL A 69 15.37 -3.75 -19.34
CA VAL A 69 14.29 -3.78 -20.33
C VAL A 69 13.31 -4.92 -20.06
N LYS A 70 13.79 -6.11 -19.66
CA LYS A 70 12.93 -7.25 -19.28
C LYS A 70 12.04 -7.01 -18.08
N GLN A 71 12.42 -6.11 -17.18
CA GLN A 71 11.63 -5.78 -16.00
C GLN A 71 10.53 -4.76 -16.28
N LEU A 72 10.57 -4.11 -17.45
CA LEU A 72 9.57 -3.12 -17.84
C LEU A 72 8.28 -3.78 -18.30
N SER A 73 7.16 -3.17 -17.95
CA SER A 73 5.83 -3.60 -18.35
C SER A 73 5.13 -2.53 -19.18
N ALA A 74 4.18 -2.95 -20.02
CA ALA A 74 3.32 -2.02 -20.72
C ALA A 74 2.60 -1.09 -19.74
N GLY A 75 2.63 0.22 -20.02
CA GLY A 75 2.14 1.29 -19.17
C GLY A 75 3.19 1.93 -18.24
N ASP A 76 4.38 1.34 -18.11
CA ASP A 76 5.46 1.97 -17.33
C ASP A 76 5.90 3.28 -17.99
N GLN A 77 6.08 4.34 -17.19
CA GLN A 77 6.77 5.55 -17.64
C GLN A 77 8.25 5.43 -17.30
N VAL A 78 9.08 5.58 -18.33
CA VAL A 78 10.53 5.45 -18.25
C VAL A 78 11.20 6.73 -18.72
N VAL A 79 12.41 6.93 -18.22
CA VAL A 79 13.33 7.92 -18.75
C VAL A 79 14.47 7.15 -19.40
N VAL A 80 14.70 7.44 -20.67
CA VAL A 80 15.64 6.70 -21.51
C VAL A 80 16.67 7.65 -22.11
N THR A 81 17.86 7.13 -22.37
CA THR A 81 18.87 7.81 -23.18
C THR A 81 19.01 7.10 -24.51
N VAL A 82 18.86 7.85 -25.59
CA VAL A 82 18.86 7.36 -26.97
C VAL A 82 19.88 8.10 -27.82
N ASN A 83 20.24 7.51 -28.95
CA ASN A 83 21.18 8.08 -29.92
C ASN A 83 20.64 9.32 -30.67
N ASP A 84 19.33 9.38 -30.94
CA ASP A 84 18.71 10.51 -31.62
C ASP A 84 17.32 10.82 -31.02
N SER A 85 17.04 12.10 -30.80
CA SER A 85 15.74 12.60 -30.35
C SER A 85 14.59 12.46 -31.36
N LYS A 86 14.89 12.49 -32.66
CA LYS A 86 13.87 12.46 -33.72
C LYS A 86 13.59 11.05 -34.23
N ASN A 87 14.62 10.21 -34.24
CA ASN A 87 14.52 8.81 -34.64
C ASN A 87 15.28 7.90 -33.66
N PRO A 88 14.71 7.66 -32.46
CA PRO A 88 15.37 6.85 -31.43
C PRO A 88 15.42 5.37 -31.84
N GLU A 89 16.62 4.87 -32.12
CA GLU A 89 16.82 3.46 -32.55
C GLU A 89 17.66 2.66 -31.55
N ASN A 90 18.64 3.31 -30.91
CA ASN A 90 19.58 2.68 -30.00
C ASN A 90 19.39 3.19 -28.57
N LEU A 91 19.06 2.28 -27.66
CA LEU A 91 18.88 2.54 -26.25
C LEU A 91 20.21 2.36 -25.51
N GLN A 92 20.67 3.44 -24.88
CA GLN A 92 21.91 3.49 -24.10
C GLN A 92 21.66 3.37 -22.60
N SER A 93 20.52 3.89 -22.12
CA SER A 93 20.08 3.68 -20.75
C SER A 93 18.56 3.72 -20.65
N ALA A 94 18.01 3.05 -19.65
CA ALA A 94 16.60 3.09 -19.32
C ALA A 94 16.43 2.93 -17.81
N PHE A 95 15.55 3.73 -17.22
CA PHE A 95 15.12 3.57 -15.84
C PHE A 95 13.70 4.06 -15.70
N VAL A 96 12.97 3.47 -14.75
CA VAL A 96 11.60 3.86 -14.44
C VAL A 96 11.62 5.26 -13.85
N LYS A 97 10.63 6.08 -14.18
CA LYS A 97 10.53 7.44 -13.65
C LYS A 97 10.21 7.38 -12.14
N HIS A 98 11.01 8.10 -11.35
CA HIS A 98 10.83 8.27 -9.92
C HIS A 98 10.47 9.73 -9.60
N ILE A 99 9.46 9.93 -8.76
CA ILE A 99 9.08 11.25 -8.27
C ILE A 99 9.21 11.25 -6.75
N LYS A 100 10.06 12.15 -6.24
CA LYS A 100 10.22 12.35 -4.80
C LYS A 100 9.08 13.20 -4.27
N ILE A 101 8.34 12.64 -3.31
CA ILE A 101 7.21 13.29 -2.66
C ILE A 101 7.63 13.71 -1.26
N SER A 102 7.28 14.92 -0.85
CA SER A 102 7.55 15.37 0.50
C SER A 102 6.80 14.51 1.52
N PRO A 103 7.37 14.24 2.72
CA PRO A 103 6.66 13.51 3.77
C PRO A 103 5.31 14.13 4.13
N PHE A 104 5.22 15.47 4.09
CA PHE A 104 3.97 16.19 4.34
C PHE A 104 2.91 15.87 3.30
N SER A 105 3.25 15.90 2.01
CA SER A 105 2.32 15.55 0.92
C SER A 105 1.86 14.09 1.01
N ALA A 106 2.77 13.17 1.38
CA ALA A 106 2.45 11.76 1.60
C ALA A 106 1.47 11.57 2.78
N ILE A 107 1.71 12.24 3.91
CA ILE A 107 0.80 12.19 5.06
C ILE A 107 -0.55 12.83 4.71
N ALA A 108 -0.52 14.00 4.06
CA ALA A 108 -1.72 14.72 3.67
C ALA A 108 -2.61 13.88 2.74
N SER A 109 -2.05 13.16 1.78
CA SER A 109 -2.84 12.33 0.86
C SER A 109 -3.57 11.20 1.58
N VAL A 110 -2.92 10.54 2.55
CA VAL A 110 -3.55 9.49 3.39
C VAL A 110 -4.62 10.08 4.30
N VAL A 111 -4.34 11.21 4.97
CA VAL A 111 -5.30 11.87 5.86
C VAL A 111 -6.53 12.38 5.12
N LEU A 112 -6.34 13.02 3.95
CA LEU A 112 -7.44 13.47 3.11
C LEU A 112 -8.27 12.29 2.60
N SER A 113 -7.63 11.18 2.24
CA SER A 113 -8.31 9.95 1.84
C SER A 113 -9.14 9.35 2.99
N ALA A 114 -8.60 9.32 4.21
CA ALA A 114 -9.34 8.90 5.40
C ALA A 114 -10.54 9.82 5.66
N GLY A 115 -10.35 11.14 5.53
CA GLY A 115 -11.42 12.13 5.64
C GLY A 115 -12.52 11.93 4.60
N ALA A 116 -12.15 11.63 3.35
CA ALA A 116 -13.09 11.33 2.27
C ALA A 116 -13.91 10.06 2.55
N ILE A 117 -13.28 9.00 3.06
CA ILE A 117 -13.97 7.77 3.48
C ILE A 117 -14.97 8.07 4.60
N LEU A 118 -14.56 8.82 5.64
CA LEU A 118 -15.44 9.16 6.77
C LEU A 118 -16.61 10.06 6.33
N LEU A 119 -16.36 10.98 5.41
CA LEU A 119 -17.39 11.81 4.80
C LEU A 119 -18.39 10.94 4.01
N LEU A 120 -17.90 10.00 3.19
CA LEU A 120 -18.74 9.07 2.45
C LEU A 120 -19.63 8.24 3.39
N VAL A 121 -19.06 7.68 4.46
CA VAL A 121 -19.81 6.97 5.50
C VAL A 121 -20.91 7.85 6.09
N ARG A 122 -20.61 9.13 6.34
CA ARG A 122 -21.58 10.11 6.85
C ARG A 122 -22.68 10.46 5.86
N MET A 123 -22.35 10.55 4.57
CA MET A 123 -23.30 10.80 3.48
C MET A 123 -24.26 9.63 3.28
N LEU A 124 -23.79 8.40 3.52
CA LEU A 124 -24.61 7.18 3.51
C LEU A 124 -25.50 7.03 4.77
N GLY A 125 -25.58 8.06 5.61
CA GLY A 125 -26.48 8.11 6.77
C GLY A 125 -25.92 7.49 8.05
N ALA A 126 -24.73 6.89 8.01
CA ALA A 126 -24.10 6.34 9.20
C ALA A 126 -23.37 7.42 10.01
N ARG A 127 -23.31 7.24 11.34
CA ARG A 127 -22.41 8.01 12.21
C ARG A 127 -21.14 7.20 12.41
N PRO A 128 -19.96 7.62 11.93
CA PRO A 128 -18.74 6.81 12.00
C PRO A 128 -18.42 6.31 13.41
N LEU A 129 -18.53 7.18 14.43
CA LEU A 129 -18.34 6.80 15.82
C LEU A 129 -19.44 5.86 16.36
N GLY A 130 -20.63 5.89 15.79
CA GLY A 130 -21.70 4.94 16.13
C GLY A 130 -21.42 3.53 15.63
N LEU A 131 -20.69 3.38 14.52
CA LEU A 131 -20.33 2.08 13.95
C LEU A 131 -19.35 1.29 14.81
N VAL A 132 -18.59 1.97 15.68
CA VAL A 132 -17.61 1.33 16.57
C VAL A 132 -18.12 1.11 18.00
N LYS A 133 -19.35 1.54 18.31
CA LYS A 133 -20.00 1.30 19.60
C LYS A 133 -20.70 -0.06 19.65
N GLY A 134 -20.63 -0.72 20.80
CA GLY A 134 -21.38 -1.92 21.16
C GLY A 134 -22.86 -1.62 21.44
N GLU A 135 -23.65 -2.66 21.66
CA GLU A 135 -25.08 -2.56 21.97
C GLU A 135 -25.34 -1.99 23.39
N ASP A 136 -24.33 -2.10 24.24
CA ASP A 136 -24.22 -1.54 25.58
C ASP A 136 -23.84 -0.04 25.60
N GLY A 137 -23.61 0.55 24.41
CA GLY A 137 -23.22 1.96 24.25
C GLY A 137 -21.73 2.24 24.44
N ARG A 138 -20.92 1.23 24.82
CA ARG A 138 -19.47 1.35 25.03
C ARG A 138 -18.71 1.11 23.72
N PHE A 139 -17.40 1.35 23.70
CA PHE A 139 -16.59 1.01 22.53
C PHE A 139 -16.39 -0.51 22.41
N SER A 140 -16.66 -1.06 21.22
CA SER A 140 -16.41 -2.47 20.95
C SER A 140 -15.02 -2.64 20.34
N LYS A 141 -14.16 -3.41 21.02
CA LYS A 141 -12.76 -3.68 20.62
C LYS A 141 -12.67 -4.23 19.20
N SER A 142 -13.48 -5.25 18.88
CA SER A 142 -13.51 -5.84 17.54
C SER A 142 -14.04 -4.90 16.46
N LYS A 143 -15.03 -4.05 16.77
CA LYS A 143 -15.51 -3.02 15.82
C LYS A 143 -14.46 -1.93 15.57
N ILE A 144 -13.74 -1.51 16.61
CA ILE A 144 -12.63 -0.56 16.47
C ILE A 144 -11.51 -1.16 15.62
N GLN A 145 -11.10 -2.39 15.89
CA GLN A 145 -10.06 -3.05 15.11
C GLN A 145 -10.46 -3.14 13.63
N MET A 146 -11.69 -3.60 13.34
CA MET A 146 -12.20 -3.67 11.97
C MET A 146 -12.26 -2.28 11.32
N GLY A 147 -12.80 -1.28 12.02
CA GLY A 147 -12.92 0.08 11.51
C GLY A 147 -11.56 0.74 11.27
N LEU A 148 -10.59 0.50 12.15
CA LEU A 148 -9.23 1.02 12.03
C LEU A 148 -8.50 0.40 10.84
N TRP A 149 -8.56 -0.92 10.68
CA TRP A 149 -7.96 -1.60 9.54
C TRP A 149 -8.60 -1.19 8.22
N PHE A 150 -9.92 -1.11 8.19
CA PHE A 150 -10.64 -0.60 7.03
C PHE A 150 -10.17 0.82 6.68
N LEU A 151 -10.21 1.74 7.65
CA LEU A 151 -9.84 3.14 7.39
C LEU A 151 -8.40 3.26 6.91
N VAL A 152 -7.45 2.61 7.59
CA VAL A 152 -6.03 2.74 7.28
C VAL A 152 -5.68 2.10 5.93
N VAL A 153 -6.13 0.88 5.63
CA VAL A 153 -5.80 0.21 4.35
C VAL A 153 -6.41 0.95 3.17
N PHE A 154 -7.69 1.30 3.24
CA PHE A 154 -8.36 1.97 2.12
C PHE A 154 -7.91 3.43 1.97
N SER A 155 -7.59 4.13 3.07
CA SER A 155 -7.01 5.48 2.98
C SER A 155 -5.62 5.48 2.34
N THR A 156 -4.77 4.49 2.66
CA THR A 156 -3.47 4.33 1.99
C THR A 156 -3.65 4.01 0.50
N TYR A 157 -4.54 3.07 0.16
CA TYR A 157 -4.83 2.71 -1.24
C TYR A 157 -5.24 3.95 -2.06
N LEU A 158 -6.18 4.73 -1.52
CA LEU A 158 -6.64 5.97 -2.14
C LEU A 158 -5.55 7.03 -2.19
N GLY A 159 -4.74 7.18 -1.13
CA GLY A 159 -3.64 8.13 -1.09
C GLY A 159 -2.56 7.84 -2.14
N ILE A 160 -2.19 6.57 -2.31
CA ILE A 160 -1.30 6.09 -3.37
C ILE A 160 -1.90 6.41 -4.74
N THR A 161 -3.15 6.00 -4.97
CA THR A 161 -3.81 6.21 -6.27
C THR A 161 -3.93 7.70 -6.60
N ALA A 162 -4.31 8.53 -5.63
CA ALA A 162 -4.44 9.97 -5.80
C ALA A 162 -3.10 10.63 -6.16
N LEU A 163 -2.01 10.27 -5.47
CA LEU A 163 -0.68 10.81 -5.78
C LEU A 163 -0.17 10.33 -7.15
N ARG A 164 -0.40 9.06 -7.50
CA ARG A 164 -0.06 8.55 -8.84
C ARG A 164 -0.80 9.31 -9.94
N VAL A 165 -2.11 9.47 -9.81
CA VAL A 165 -2.91 10.22 -10.80
C VAL A 165 -2.47 11.68 -10.87
N TRP A 166 -2.19 12.31 -9.73
CA TRP A 166 -1.80 13.71 -9.66
C TRP A 166 -0.44 13.98 -10.32
N TYR A 167 0.56 13.13 -10.09
CA TYR A 167 1.94 13.35 -10.55
C TYR A 167 2.30 12.64 -11.85
N LEU A 168 1.65 11.50 -12.17
CA LEU A 168 1.94 10.67 -13.34
C LEU A 168 0.83 10.71 -14.40
N GLY A 169 -0.34 11.23 -14.05
CA GLY A 169 -1.49 11.41 -14.95
C GLY A 169 -2.55 10.32 -14.84
N GLY A 170 -3.67 10.52 -15.55
CA GLY A 170 -4.87 9.68 -15.47
C GLY A 170 -4.68 8.21 -15.86
N GLY A 171 -3.64 7.87 -16.61
CA GLY A 171 -3.29 6.47 -16.94
C GLY A 171 -2.92 5.61 -15.72
N PHE A 172 -2.65 6.24 -14.58
CA PHE A 172 -2.34 5.58 -13.30
C PHE A 172 -3.55 5.50 -12.36
N PHE A 173 -4.76 5.67 -12.89
CA PHE A 173 -5.99 5.40 -12.15
C PHE A 173 -6.15 3.88 -11.97
N GLY A 174 -5.73 3.36 -10.82
CA GLY A 174 -5.70 1.93 -10.52
C GLY A 174 -4.28 1.35 -10.50
N GLY A 175 -4.12 0.06 -10.81
CA GLY A 175 -2.82 -0.61 -10.85
C GLY A 175 -2.08 -0.63 -9.50
N VAL A 176 -2.82 -0.55 -8.39
CA VAL A 176 -2.29 -0.69 -7.02
C VAL A 176 -2.79 -2.02 -6.48
N ASN A 177 -1.88 -2.93 -6.18
CA ASN A 177 -2.18 -4.24 -5.61
C ASN A 177 -2.12 -4.19 -4.09
N ILE A 178 -3.06 -4.88 -3.44
CA ILE A 178 -3.04 -5.09 -1.99
C ILE A 178 -2.29 -6.40 -1.73
N PRO A 179 -1.20 -6.40 -0.95
CA PRO A 179 -0.47 -7.60 -0.59
C PRO A 179 -1.32 -8.64 0.13
N THR A 180 -0.93 -9.91 0.02
CA THR A 180 -1.62 -11.04 0.64
C THR A 180 -1.73 -10.90 2.15
N ASN A 181 -0.66 -10.53 2.87
CA ASN A 181 -0.73 -10.45 4.33
C ASN A 181 -1.64 -9.31 4.79
N LEU A 182 -1.68 -8.20 4.05
CA LEU A 182 -2.60 -7.09 4.33
C LEU A 182 -4.07 -7.47 4.07
N LEU A 183 -4.35 -8.23 3.00
CA LEU A 183 -5.67 -8.81 2.76
C LEU A 183 -6.07 -9.79 3.87
N LEU A 184 -5.14 -10.63 4.33
CA LEU A 184 -5.39 -11.56 5.44
C LEU A 184 -5.66 -10.81 6.75
N LEU A 185 -4.93 -9.74 7.07
CA LEU A 185 -5.15 -8.94 8.28
C LEU A 185 -6.53 -8.27 8.30
N THR A 186 -6.93 -7.69 7.17
CA THR A 186 -8.26 -7.07 7.02
C THR A 186 -9.37 -8.13 7.10
N GLY A 187 -9.20 -9.27 6.44
CA GLY A 187 -10.11 -10.41 6.49
C GLY A 187 -10.25 -11.02 7.89
N LEU A 188 -9.13 -11.25 8.59
CA LEU A 188 -9.13 -11.76 9.97
C LEU A 188 -9.86 -10.81 10.92
N SER A 189 -9.74 -9.50 10.74
CA SER A 189 -10.48 -8.52 11.54
C SER A 189 -12.00 -8.60 11.33
N ALA A 190 -12.43 -8.75 10.08
CA ALA A 190 -13.84 -8.95 9.75
C ALA A 190 -14.36 -10.29 10.30
N PHE A 191 -13.55 -11.35 10.20
CA PHE A 191 -13.85 -12.65 10.78
C PHE A 191 -14.01 -12.58 12.30
N THR A 192 -13.06 -11.99 13.03
CA THR A 192 -13.18 -11.83 14.50
C THR A 192 -14.41 -11.03 14.87
N PHE A 193 -14.73 -9.96 14.14
CA PHE A 193 -15.95 -9.19 14.39
C PHE A 193 -17.21 -10.07 14.24
N GLY A 194 -17.33 -10.80 13.12
CA GLY A 194 -18.46 -11.70 12.87
C GLY A 194 -18.57 -12.81 13.90
N ALA A 195 -17.46 -13.49 14.20
CA ALA A 195 -17.39 -14.57 15.19
C ALA A 195 -17.74 -14.07 16.60
N ALA A 196 -17.17 -12.93 17.02
CA ALA A 196 -17.46 -12.35 18.33
C ALA A 196 -18.94 -11.93 18.46
N LYS A 197 -19.56 -11.45 17.38
CA LYS A 197 -20.99 -11.11 17.35
C LYS A 197 -21.86 -12.37 17.46
N ALA A 198 -21.52 -13.43 16.73
CA ALA A 198 -22.23 -14.71 16.79
C ALA A 198 -22.19 -15.31 18.20
N VAL A 199 -21.02 -15.31 18.85
CA VAL A 199 -20.85 -15.79 20.23
C VAL A 199 -21.67 -14.96 21.21
N THR A 200 -21.66 -13.62 21.10
CA THR A 200 -22.49 -12.77 21.97
C THR A 200 -23.97 -13.04 21.77
N SER A 201 -24.44 -13.15 20.53
CA SER A 201 -25.85 -13.40 20.21
C SER A 201 -26.31 -14.75 20.78
N GLN A 202 -25.53 -15.82 20.55
CA GLN A 202 -25.82 -17.15 21.08
C GLN A 202 -25.88 -17.16 22.62
N LYS A 203 -25.00 -16.40 23.29
CA LYS A 203 -25.02 -16.29 24.75
C LYS A 203 -26.25 -15.54 25.25
N MET A 204 -26.68 -14.49 24.54
CA MET A 204 -27.91 -13.77 24.86
C MET A 204 -29.13 -14.66 24.66
N ASP A 205 -29.19 -15.43 23.57
CA ASP A 205 -30.27 -16.39 23.30
C ASP A 205 -30.32 -17.47 24.38
N ASN A 206 -29.17 -18.06 24.72
CA ASN A 206 -29.08 -19.07 25.78
C ASN A 206 -29.47 -18.50 27.16
N ALA A 207 -29.09 -17.26 27.46
CA ALA A 207 -29.49 -16.58 28.69
C ALA A 207 -30.98 -16.27 28.71
N ALA A 208 -31.58 -15.90 27.57
CA ALA A 208 -33.01 -15.66 27.45
C ALA A 208 -33.82 -16.95 27.62
N VAL A 209 -33.34 -18.08 27.07
CA VAL A 209 -33.94 -19.41 27.28
C VAL A 209 -33.78 -19.87 28.73
N ALA A 210 -32.63 -19.64 29.36
CA ALA A 210 -32.41 -19.97 30.78
C ALA A 210 -33.22 -19.08 31.74
N ALA A 211 -33.56 -17.86 31.32
CA ALA A 211 -34.42 -16.93 32.06
C ALA A 211 -35.92 -17.15 31.80
N ALA A 212 -36.30 -18.05 30.89
CA ALA A 212 -37.70 -18.42 30.68
C ALA A 212 -38.21 -19.19 31.92
N PRO A 213 -39.28 -18.72 32.59
CA PRO A 213 -39.77 -19.38 33.78
C PRO A 213 -40.33 -20.77 33.41
N ALA A 214 -39.93 -21.80 34.16
CA ALA A 214 -40.66 -23.07 34.14
C ALA A 214 -42.11 -22.81 34.60
N PRO A 215 -43.13 -23.48 34.02
CA PRO A 215 -44.52 -23.26 34.41
C PRO A 215 -44.69 -23.54 35.91
N GLY A 216 -44.91 -22.47 36.70
CA GLY A 216 -45.12 -22.53 38.15
C GLY A 216 -43.90 -22.25 39.03
N ALA A 217 -42.71 -21.98 38.48
CA ALA A 217 -41.53 -21.60 39.26
C ALA A 217 -41.26 -20.09 39.17
N VAL A 218 -40.97 -19.45 40.31
CA VAL A 218 -40.30 -18.14 40.33
C VAL A 218 -38.88 -18.38 39.82
N GLY A 219 -38.69 -18.26 38.51
CA GLY A 219 -37.38 -18.41 37.87
C GLY A 219 -36.38 -17.41 38.46
N PRO A 220 -35.06 -17.70 38.40
CA PRO A 220 -34.06 -16.70 38.73
C PRO A 220 -34.34 -15.45 37.89
N ALA A 221 -34.29 -14.27 38.54
CA ALA A 221 -34.55 -13.01 37.89
C ALA A 221 -33.75 -12.93 36.57
N PRO A 222 -34.37 -12.49 35.45
CA PRO A 222 -33.65 -12.32 34.20
C PRO A 222 -32.39 -11.50 34.49
N ALA A 223 -31.25 -11.93 33.96
CA ALA A 223 -30.01 -11.17 34.06
C ALA A 223 -30.33 -9.73 33.65
N THR A 224 -30.29 -8.81 34.62
CA THR A 224 -30.68 -7.43 34.41
C THR A 224 -29.86 -6.90 33.23
N PRO A 225 -30.50 -6.35 32.18
CA PRO A 225 -29.79 -5.74 31.07
C PRO A 225 -28.77 -4.77 31.64
N LYS A 226 -27.51 -4.96 31.26
CA LYS A 226 -26.41 -4.11 31.73
C LYS A 226 -26.80 -2.65 31.46
N PRO A 227 -26.72 -1.75 32.43
CA PRO A 227 -27.07 -0.36 32.21
C PRO A 227 -26.24 0.16 31.04
N LYS A 228 -26.91 0.71 30.02
CA LYS A 228 -26.21 1.33 28.90
C LYS A 228 -25.31 2.42 29.46
N ALA A 229 -24.04 2.40 29.05
CA ALA A 229 -23.13 3.45 29.45
C ALA A 229 -23.63 4.79 28.90
N GLU A 230 -23.73 5.81 29.75
CA GLU A 230 -24.08 7.17 29.34
C GLU A 230 -23.05 7.72 28.35
N ASP A 231 -21.76 7.42 28.56
CA ASP A 231 -20.66 7.80 27.68
C ASP A 231 -19.67 6.65 27.45
N ALA A 232 -19.27 6.46 26.19
CA ALA A 232 -18.21 5.53 25.82
C ALA A 232 -16.84 6.12 26.20
N LYS A 233 -16.06 5.43 27.03
CA LYS A 233 -14.75 5.91 27.50
C LYS A 233 -13.63 5.15 26.81
N MET A 234 -12.52 5.83 26.49
CA MET A 234 -11.33 5.17 25.91
C MET A 234 -10.73 4.10 26.85
N SER A 235 -10.94 4.23 28.17
CA SER A 235 -10.56 3.21 29.15
C SER A 235 -11.31 1.89 28.98
N ASP A 236 -12.47 1.87 28.32
CA ASP A 236 -13.26 0.65 28.07
C ASP A 236 -12.53 -0.31 27.12
N LEU A 237 -11.53 0.17 26.37
CA LEU A 237 -10.71 -0.68 25.48
C LEU A 237 -9.78 -1.61 26.25
N PHE A 238 -9.38 -1.22 27.45
CA PHE A 238 -8.40 -1.92 28.29
C PHE A 238 -9.03 -2.60 29.50
N LYS A 239 -10.36 -2.49 29.63
CA LYS A 239 -11.14 -3.07 30.71
C LYS A 239 -12.04 -4.19 30.18
N ASN A 240 -12.28 -5.19 31.01
CA ASN A 240 -13.34 -6.15 30.77
C ASN A 240 -14.70 -5.48 31.00
N ASP A 241 -15.71 -6.27 30.72
CA ASP A 241 -17.10 -5.91 30.86
C ASP A 241 -17.50 -5.57 32.31
N GLY A 242 -16.79 -6.10 33.32
CA GLY A 242 -16.94 -5.78 34.74
C GLY A 242 -16.23 -4.49 35.17
N GLY A 243 -15.41 -3.88 34.30
CA GLY A 243 -14.64 -2.67 34.59
C GLY A 243 -13.22 -2.90 35.11
N ASP A 244 -12.79 -4.15 35.23
CA ASP A 244 -11.44 -4.54 35.64
C ASP A 244 -10.48 -4.55 34.46
N PHE A 245 -9.19 -4.34 34.72
CA PHE A 245 -8.17 -4.43 33.69
C PHE A 245 -8.05 -5.87 33.17
N ASP A 246 -8.09 -6.03 31.86
CA ASP A 246 -7.98 -7.34 31.22
C ASP A 246 -6.74 -7.44 30.35
N LEU A 247 -5.86 -8.37 30.71
CA LEU A 247 -4.58 -8.54 30.03
C LEU A 247 -4.75 -9.04 28.59
N GLY A 248 -5.68 -9.96 28.33
CA GLY A 248 -5.89 -10.54 27.00
C GLY A 248 -6.46 -9.52 26.01
N ASP A 249 -7.46 -8.76 26.45
CA ASP A 249 -8.07 -7.72 25.62
C ASP A 249 -7.11 -6.54 25.40
N THR A 250 -6.33 -6.20 26.42
CA THR A 250 -5.29 -5.17 26.30
C THR A 250 -4.19 -5.61 25.34
N GLN A 251 -3.71 -6.85 25.42
CA GLN A 251 -2.70 -7.39 24.53
C GLN A 251 -3.15 -7.34 23.07
N MET A 252 -4.40 -7.75 22.78
CA MET A 252 -4.99 -7.68 21.44
C MET A 252 -5.00 -6.24 20.89
N MET A 253 -5.46 -5.28 21.69
CA MET A 253 -5.52 -3.87 21.27
C MET A 253 -4.13 -3.26 21.08
N VAL A 254 -3.17 -3.56 21.97
CA VAL A 254 -1.79 -3.09 21.86
C VAL A 254 -1.12 -3.62 20.59
N ILE A 255 -1.25 -4.93 20.32
CA ILE A 255 -0.72 -5.52 19.08
C ILE A 255 -1.35 -4.84 17.86
N THR A 256 -2.67 -4.65 17.86
CA THR A 256 -3.37 -3.97 16.76
C THR A 256 -2.79 -2.58 16.51
N PHE A 257 -2.60 -1.76 17.56
CA PHE A 257 -2.05 -0.42 17.40
C PHE A 257 -0.60 -0.43 16.90
N ILE A 258 0.25 -1.33 17.40
CA ILE A 258 1.63 -1.47 16.94
C ILE A 258 1.66 -1.79 15.44
N VAL A 259 0.92 -2.80 15.01
CA VAL A 259 0.91 -3.21 13.59
C VAL A 259 0.36 -2.10 12.70
N VAL A 260 -0.69 -1.41 13.14
CA VAL A 260 -1.25 -0.26 12.40
C VAL A 260 -0.24 0.89 12.29
N MET A 261 0.47 1.23 13.37
CA MET A 261 1.49 2.28 13.34
C MET A 261 2.64 1.94 12.40
N LEU A 262 3.12 0.68 12.43
CA LEU A 262 4.17 0.21 11.51
C LEU A 262 3.71 0.27 10.06
N PHE A 263 2.48 -0.13 9.78
CA PHE A 263 1.90 -0.07 8.44
C PHE A 263 1.72 1.38 7.94
N ILE A 264 1.28 2.31 8.80
CA ILE A 264 1.21 3.74 8.45
C ILE A 264 2.61 4.28 8.16
N GLY A 265 3.59 3.97 9.00
CA GLY A 265 4.98 4.40 8.82
C GLY A 265 5.56 3.91 7.49
N SER A 266 5.40 2.61 7.19
CA SER A 266 5.87 2.04 5.91
C SER A 266 5.13 2.62 4.71
N SER A 267 3.82 2.88 4.83
CA SER A 267 3.01 3.55 3.81
C SER A 267 3.51 4.96 3.51
N VAL A 268 3.83 5.75 4.53
CA VAL A 268 4.35 7.11 4.35
C VAL A 268 5.73 7.09 3.69
N VAL A 269 6.62 6.18 4.10
CA VAL A 269 7.95 6.03 3.48
C VAL A 269 7.82 5.60 2.01
N PHE A 270 6.94 4.64 1.72
CA PHE A 270 6.66 4.19 0.36
C PHE A 270 6.17 5.33 -0.54
N LEU A 271 5.26 6.16 -0.03
CA LEU A 271 4.71 7.30 -0.75
C LEU A 271 5.73 8.40 -1.05
N GLN A 272 6.88 8.44 -0.38
CA GLN A 272 7.94 9.43 -0.64
C GLN A 272 8.72 9.14 -1.92
N ASP A 273 8.65 7.92 -2.46
CA ASP A 273 9.29 7.53 -3.71
C ASP A 273 8.25 6.92 -4.66
N LEU A 274 7.59 7.80 -5.41
CA LEU A 274 6.54 7.41 -6.33
C LEU A 274 7.17 6.87 -7.62
N THR A 275 7.07 5.55 -7.81
CA THR A 275 7.54 4.88 -9.01
C THR A 275 6.47 4.86 -10.10
N ALA A 276 6.88 5.11 -11.34
CA ALA A 276 5.98 5.15 -12.47
C ALA A 276 5.80 3.81 -13.20
N HIS A 277 5.82 2.72 -12.43
CA HIS A 277 5.36 1.43 -12.95
C HIS A 277 3.85 1.43 -13.16
N ALA A 278 3.36 0.72 -14.17
CA ALA A 278 1.93 0.53 -14.43
C ALA A 278 1.24 -0.15 -13.25
N THR A 279 1.89 -1.17 -12.70
CA THR A 279 1.43 -1.87 -11.50
C THR A 279 2.44 -1.73 -10.37
N ILE A 280 1.95 -1.41 -9.18
CA ILE A 280 2.73 -1.40 -7.94
C ILE A 280 1.98 -2.18 -6.87
N THR A 281 2.72 -2.64 -5.87
CA THR A 281 2.15 -3.31 -4.70
C THR A 281 2.33 -2.44 -3.48
N MET A 282 1.28 -2.28 -2.68
CA MET A 282 1.35 -1.51 -1.43
C MET A 282 2.38 -2.14 -0.48
N PRO A 283 2.87 -1.40 0.53
CA PRO A 283 3.69 -1.98 1.58
C PRO A 283 2.98 -3.16 2.24
N ASP A 284 3.71 -4.25 2.43
CA ASP A 284 3.17 -5.42 3.11
C ASP A 284 3.39 -5.36 4.62
N VAL A 285 2.69 -6.22 5.35
CA VAL A 285 2.93 -6.47 6.76
C VAL A 285 3.75 -7.75 6.92
N ASP A 286 4.72 -7.70 7.82
CA ASP A 286 5.58 -8.85 8.12
C ASP A 286 4.77 -10.08 8.56
N THR A 287 5.15 -11.26 8.08
CA THR A 287 4.48 -12.53 8.37
C THR A 287 4.46 -12.85 9.86
N THR A 288 5.48 -12.45 10.62
CA THR A 288 5.52 -12.60 12.08
C THR A 288 4.45 -11.73 12.74
N LEU A 289 4.29 -10.49 12.30
CA LEU A 289 3.24 -9.59 12.79
C LEU A 289 1.83 -10.12 12.44
N LEU A 290 1.64 -10.63 11.22
CA LEU A 290 0.41 -11.31 10.82
C LEU A 290 0.12 -12.51 11.73
N SER A 291 1.14 -13.32 12.03
CA SER A 291 1.01 -14.51 12.89
C SER A 291 0.63 -14.13 14.32
N ILE A 292 1.34 -13.17 14.91
CA ILE A 292 1.05 -12.65 16.26
C ILE A 292 -0.36 -12.06 16.32
N PHE A 293 -0.76 -11.32 15.28
CA PHE A 293 -2.11 -10.79 15.17
C PHE A 293 -3.16 -11.90 15.14
N GLY A 294 -3.01 -12.89 14.25
CA GLY A 294 -3.92 -14.03 14.13
C GLY A 294 -4.03 -14.85 15.42
N LEU A 295 -2.92 -15.11 16.09
CA LEU A 295 -2.90 -15.76 17.40
C LEU A 295 -3.64 -14.93 18.47
N GLY A 296 -3.44 -13.60 18.48
CA GLY A 296 -4.17 -12.69 19.36
C GLY A 296 -5.68 -12.70 19.12
N GLN A 297 -6.11 -12.73 17.85
CA GLN A 297 -7.53 -12.88 17.49
C GLN A 297 -8.11 -14.22 17.98
N GLY A 298 -7.39 -15.32 17.76
CA GLY A 298 -7.79 -16.64 18.20
C GLY A 298 -7.91 -16.75 19.72
N ALA A 299 -6.94 -16.20 20.46
CA ALA A 299 -6.96 -16.16 21.92
C ALA A 299 -8.15 -15.34 22.46
N TYR A 300 -8.43 -14.18 21.85
CA TYR A 300 -9.60 -13.36 22.21
C TYR A 300 -10.92 -14.11 21.96
N LEU A 301 -11.08 -14.75 20.79
CA LEU A 301 -12.29 -15.52 20.50
C LEU A 301 -12.44 -16.71 21.44
N PHE A 302 -11.35 -17.43 21.74
CA PHE A 302 -11.37 -18.55 22.68
C PHE A 302 -11.79 -18.11 24.08
N LYS A 303 -11.19 -17.04 24.60
CA LYS A 303 -11.60 -16.42 25.87
C LYS A 303 -13.08 -16.03 25.82
N LYS A 304 -13.50 -15.36 24.75
CA LYS A 304 -14.89 -14.93 24.59
C LYS A 304 -15.87 -16.08 24.54
N VAL A 305 -15.50 -17.25 23.99
CA VAL A 305 -16.30 -18.47 24.08
C VAL A 305 -16.33 -18.99 25.53
N ALA A 306 -15.19 -19.06 26.20
CA ALA A 306 -15.05 -19.60 27.55
C ALA A 306 -15.67 -18.75 28.68
N SER A 307 -15.81 -17.43 28.50
CA SER A 307 -16.40 -16.53 29.52
C SER A 307 -17.90 -16.73 29.74
N LYS A 308 -18.44 -16.30 30.88
CA LYS A 308 -19.90 -16.29 31.10
C LYS A 308 -20.59 -15.19 30.26
N PRO A 309 -21.92 -15.25 30.05
CA PRO A 309 -22.65 -14.17 29.38
C PRO A 309 -22.42 -12.84 30.10
N GLY A 310 -21.91 -11.83 29.37
CA GLY A 310 -21.63 -10.50 29.92
C GLY A 310 -20.26 -10.31 30.58
N ASP A 311 -19.37 -11.32 30.54
CA ASP A 311 -18.01 -11.30 31.13
C ASP A 311 -16.88 -11.38 30.08
N GLY A 312 -17.19 -11.32 28.77
CA GLY A 312 -16.23 -11.61 27.69
C GLY A 312 -16.22 -10.58 26.56
#